data_AF-R9PCZ6-F1
#
_entry.id   AF-R9PCZ6-F1
#
_cell.length_a   1.000
_cell.length_b   1.000
_cell.length_c   1.000
_cell.angle_alpha   90.00
_cell.angle_beta   90.00
_cell.angle_gamma   90.00
#
_symmetry.space_group_name_H-M   'P 1'
#
loop_
_entity.id
_entity.type
_entity.pdbx_description
1 polymer ?
#
loop_
_entity_poly.entity_id
_entity_poly.type
_entity_poly.pdbx_seq_one_letter_code
_entity_poly.pdbx_strand_id
1 'polypeptide(L)'
;MAKQARRDISALVEKGKLETARIKTEGIISEDIHLELLELMELYAETLLARFALLDLPTREADISILPALCAIIHAAPRTELKELHVLREMLMAKFGREFAQDIMDNKDGCVPERVMNKLLVEAPDAKLVDLYIFEICKAYDVPFSSPHLPETKVEEDEEAEEQTEADGEKAANDTEGKPEAGPKSEKGTAKTIAEKADTAKAQDKPTQQDSAPARKKTDKEEYDSLEARFAALKRR
;
A
#
# COMPACT_ATOMS: atom_id res chain seq x y z
N MET A 1 2.40 -24.11 0.23
CA MET A 1 0.94 -24.28 0.10
C MET A 1 0.36 -23.55 -1.11
N ALA A 2 0.92 -22.40 -1.49
CA ALA A 2 0.52 -21.60 -2.66
C ALA A 2 0.21 -22.39 -3.96
N LYS A 3 1.06 -23.36 -4.35
CA LYS A 3 0.84 -24.11 -5.61
C LYS A 3 -0.45 -24.94 -5.64
N GLN A 4 -0.83 -25.55 -4.51
CA GLN A 4 -2.08 -26.31 -4.43
C GLN A 4 -3.29 -25.37 -4.38
N ALA A 5 -3.18 -24.27 -3.63
CA ALA A 5 -4.24 -23.25 -3.54
C ALA A 5 -4.53 -22.61 -4.91
N ARG A 6 -3.49 -22.27 -5.68
CA ARG A 6 -3.62 -21.74 -7.06
C ARG A 6 -4.29 -22.74 -8.01
N ARG A 7 -3.95 -24.03 -7.91
CA ARG A 7 -4.63 -25.09 -8.67
C ARG A 7 -6.10 -25.26 -8.28
N ASP A 8 -6.41 -25.13 -6.99
CA ASP A 8 -7.80 -25.21 -6.54
C ASP A 8 -8.63 -24.02 -7.04
N ILE A 9 -8.04 -22.82 -7.16
CA ILE A 9 -8.68 -21.64 -7.73
C ILE A 9 -8.99 -21.85 -9.21
N SER A 10 -8.04 -22.31 -10.02
CA SER A 10 -8.31 -22.57 -11.44
C SER A 10 -9.41 -23.63 -11.62
N ALA A 11 -9.40 -24.69 -10.82
CA ALA A 11 -10.46 -25.71 -10.82
C ALA A 11 -11.83 -25.18 -10.34
N LEU A 12 -11.88 -24.11 -9.53
CA LEU A 12 -13.14 -23.46 -9.14
C LEU A 12 -13.68 -22.57 -10.24
N VAL A 13 -12.79 -21.86 -10.95
CA VAL A 13 -13.16 -21.04 -12.11
C VAL A 13 -13.72 -21.91 -13.23
N GLU A 14 -13.08 -23.04 -13.54
CA GLU A 14 -13.56 -24.01 -14.54
C GLU A 14 -14.96 -24.57 -14.21
N LYS A 15 -15.28 -24.70 -12.91
CA LYS A 15 -16.60 -25.14 -12.42
C LYS A 15 -17.64 -24.00 -12.38
N GLY A 16 -17.30 -22.79 -12.81
CA GLY A 16 -18.17 -21.61 -12.76
C GLY A 16 -18.40 -21.03 -11.37
N LYS A 17 -17.63 -21.44 -10.35
CA LYS A 17 -17.76 -20.97 -8.96
C LYS A 17 -16.91 -19.73 -8.70
N LEU A 18 -17.18 -18.65 -9.45
CA LEU A 18 -16.37 -17.43 -9.45
C LEU A 18 -16.30 -16.74 -8.09
N GLU A 19 -17.42 -16.65 -7.36
CA GLU A 19 -17.45 -16.00 -6.04
C GLU A 19 -16.57 -16.74 -5.03
N THR A 20 -16.62 -18.08 -5.04
CA THR A 20 -15.75 -18.90 -4.19
C THR A 20 -14.28 -18.77 -4.60
N ALA A 21 -13.99 -18.63 -5.90
CA ALA A 21 -12.63 -18.40 -6.39
C ALA A 21 -12.08 -17.03 -5.95
N ARG A 22 -12.90 -15.97 -5.98
CA ARG A 22 -12.53 -14.62 -5.49
C ARG A 22 -12.17 -14.65 -4.02
N ILE A 23 -13.05 -15.17 -3.16
CA ILE A 23 -12.79 -15.28 -1.71
C ILE A 23 -11.51 -16.09 -1.43
N LYS A 24 -11.29 -17.19 -2.14
CA LYS A 24 -10.04 -17.97 -1.98
C LYS A 24 -8.80 -17.19 -2.43
N THR A 25 -8.92 -16.37 -3.47
CA THR A 25 -7.82 -15.57 -4.00
C THR A 25 -7.46 -14.44 -3.04
N GLU A 26 -8.44 -13.82 -2.38
CA GLU A 26 -8.18 -12.85 -1.30
C GLU A 26 -7.29 -13.44 -0.20
N GLY A 27 -7.53 -14.72 0.16
CA GLY A 27 -6.67 -15.45 1.10
C GLY A 27 -5.22 -15.58 0.61
N ILE A 28 -5.00 -15.91 -0.66
CA ILE A 28 -3.65 -15.99 -1.24
C ILE A 28 -2.97 -14.61 -1.22
N ILE A 29 -3.69 -13.55 -1.59
CA ILE A 29 -3.16 -12.18 -1.55
C ILE A 29 -2.76 -11.81 -0.12
N SER A 30 -3.58 -12.16 0.87
CA SER A 30 -3.27 -11.92 2.28
C SER A 30 -2.07 -12.72 2.76
N GLU A 31 -1.90 -13.97 2.33
CA GLU A 31 -0.71 -14.79 2.60
C GLU A 31 0.55 -14.16 1.99
N ASP A 32 0.49 -13.70 0.73
CA ASP A 32 1.62 -13.07 0.04
C ASP A 32 2.00 -11.73 0.73
N ILE A 33 1.02 -10.91 1.11
CA ILE A 33 1.23 -9.69 1.92
C ILE A 33 1.86 -10.01 3.28
N HIS A 34 1.45 -11.11 3.92
CA HIS A 34 2.02 -11.54 5.19
C HIS A 34 3.47 -12.00 5.03
N LEU A 35 3.82 -12.68 3.93
CA LEU A 35 5.20 -13.04 3.62
C LEU A 35 6.07 -11.79 3.45
N GLU A 36 5.61 -10.79 2.70
CA GLU A 36 6.33 -9.50 2.57
C GLU A 36 6.55 -8.82 3.93
N LEU A 37 5.57 -8.91 4.85
CA LEU A 37 5.74 -8.41 6.22
C LEU A 37 6.85 -9.15 6.97
N LEU A 38 6.93 -10.48 6.85
CA LEU A 38 7.94 -11.27 7.53
C LEU A 38 9.35 -10.97 6.99
N GLU A 39 9.50 -10.73 5.69
CA GLU A 39 10.76 -10.26 5.09
C GLU A 39 11.20 -8.89 5.66
N LEU A 40 10.25 -7.98 5.88
CA LEU A 40 10.54 -6.72 6.58
C LEU A 40 10.96 -6.94 8.04
N MET A 41 10.33 -7.89 8.74
CA MET A 41 10.71 -8.22 10.12
C MET A 41 12.11 -8.81 10.20
N GLU A 42 12.50 -9.67 9.24
CA GLU A 42 13.85 -10.21 9.12
C GLU A 42 14.86 -9.07 8.97
N LEU A 43 14.65 -8.16 8.01
CA LEU A 43 15.52 -6.99 7.80
C LEU A 43 15.69 -6.14 9.08
N TYR A 44 14.62 -5.92 9.84
CA TYR A 44 14.70 -5.16 11.09
C TYR A 44 15.41 -5.94 12.20
N ALA A 45 15.20 -7.25 12.29
CA ALA A 45 15.92 -8.10 13.23
C ALA A 45 17.44 -8.12 12.92
N GLU A 46 17.82 -8.21 11.65
CA GLU A 46 19.21 -8.08 11.20
C GLU A 46 19.80 -6.71 11.55
N THR A 47 19.01 -5.63 11.38
CA THR A 47 19.43 -4.26 11.74
C THR A 47 19.73 -4.15 13.23
N LEU A 48 18.85 -4.72 14.08
CA LEU A 48 19.05 -4.75 15.53
C LEU A 48 20.27 -5.60 15.91
N LEU A 49 20.46 -6.74 15.26
CA LEU A 49 21.60 -7.62 15.50
C LEU A 49 22.92 -6.95 15.11
N ALA A 50 22.97 -6.32 13.93
CA ALA A 50 24.15 -5.61 13.44
C ALA A 50 24.55 -4.43 14.35
N ARG A 51 23.58 -3.85 15.07
CA ARG A 51 23.77 -2.72 15.99
C ARG A 51 23.50 -3.10 17.44
N PHE A 52 23.72 -4.36 17.81
CA PHE A 52 23.37 -4.87 19.14
C PHE A 52 24.02 -4.08 20.30
N ALA A 53 25.22 -3.53 20.08
CA ALA A 53 25.90 -2.69 21.06
C ALA A 53 25.05 -1.49 21.54
N LEU A 54 24.16 -0.95 20.68
CA LEU A 54 23.25 0.13 21.04
C LEU A 54 22.11 -0.33 21.96
N LEU A 55 21.71 -1.60 21.86
CA LEU A 55 20.71 -2.21 22.75
C LEU A 55 21.29 -2.54 24.14
N ASP A 56 22.60 -2.79 24.21
CA ASP A 56 23.28 -3.16 25.46
C ASP A 56 23.62 -1.94 26.34
N LEU A 57 23.53 -0.72 25.81
CA LEU A 57 23.77 0.51 26.57
C LEU A 57 22.85 0.58 27.81
N PRO A 58 23.33 1.08 28.97
CA PRO A 58 22.55 1.12 30.21
C PRO A 58 21.42 2.17 30.21
N THR A 59 21.22 2.89 29.10
CA THR A 59 20.14 3.85 28.93
C THR A 59 18.82 3.16 28.56
N ARG A 60 17.71 3.84 28.87
CA ARG A 60 16.36 3.47 28.42
C ARG A 60 15.90 4.29 27.21
N GLU A 61 16.75 5.15 26.68
CA GLU A 61 16.48 5.92 25.47
C GLU A 61 16.97 5.12 24.26
N ALA A 62 16.07 4.87 23.31
CA ALA A 62 16.40 4.20 22.07
C ALA A 62 17.13 5.16 21.13
N ASP A 63 18.25 4.70 20.56
CA ASP A 63 18.98 5.46 19.55
C ASP A 63 18.15 5.58 18.26
N ILE A 64 18.17 6.77 17.65
CA ILE A 64 17.38 7.11 16.45
C ILE A 64 17.68 6.13 15.30
N SER A 65 18.90 5.60 15.22
CA SER A 65 19.30 4.72 14.14
C SER A 65 18.67 3.31 14.22
N ILE A 66 18.25 2.87 15.41
CA ILE A 66 17.58 1.57 15.63
C ILE A 66 16.09 1.72 15.92
N LEU A 67 15.63 2.95 16.21
CA LEU A 67 14.25 3.25 16.56
C LEU A 67 13.22 2.69 15.55
N PRO A 68 13.39 2.85 14.21
CA PRO A 68 12.43 2.29 13.25
C PRO A 68 12.30 0.77 13.35
N ALA A 69 13.40 0.06 13.57
CA ALA A 69 13.43 -1.40 13.72
C ALA A 69 12.75 -1.84 15.03
N LEU A 70 13.02 -1.13 16.12
CA LEU A 70 12.36 -1.35 17.40
C LEU A 70 10.84 -1.16 17.31
N CYS A 71 10.41 -0.03 16.76
CA CYS A 71 9.01 0.30 16.60
C CYS A 71 8.29 -0.74 15.73
N ALA A 72 8.89 -1.10 14.60
CA ALA A 72 8.36 -2.12 13.70
C ALA A 72 8.15 -3.47 14.39
N ILE A 73 9.18 -3.98 15.09
CA ILE A 73 9.12 -5.30 15.76
C ILE A 73 8.11 -5.30 16.90
N ILE A 74 8.14 -4.29 17.79
CA ILE A 74 7.23 -4.21 18.94
C ILE A 74 5.77 -4.10 18.47
N HIS A 75 5.52 -3.33 17.41
CA HIS A 75 4.17 -3.12 16.87
C HIS A 75 3.67 -4.34 16.08
N ALA A 76 4.53 -4.99 15.29
CA ALA A 76 4.13 -6.11 14.44
C ALA A 76 3.99 -7.42 15.22
N ALA A 77 4.82 -7.68 16.25
CA ALA A 77 4.90 -8.99 16.89
C ALA A 77 3.53 -9.60 17.31
N PRO A 78 2.60 -8.86 17.95
CA PRO A 78 1.31 -9.42 18.37
C PRO A 78 0.43 -9.92 17.22
N ARG A 79 0.69 -9.46 16.00
CA ARG A 79 -0.06 -9.79 14.77
C ARG A 79 0.62 -10.85 13.91
N THR A 80 1.78 -11.35 14.37
CA THR A 80 2.53 -12.40 13.69
C THR A 80 2.43 -13.73 14.43
N GLU A 81 2.51 -14.85 13.71
CA GLU A 81 2.43 -16.19 14.28
C GLU A 81 3.77 -16.69 14.87
N LEU A 82 4.85 -15.93 14.71
CA LEU A 82 6.21 -16.30 15.14
C LEU A 82 6.43 -16.06 16.64
N LYS A 83 6.40 -17.11 17.45
CA LYS A 83 6.53 -17.03 18.92
C LYS A 83 7.81 -16.34 19.37
N GLU A 84 8.90 -16.50 18.62
CA GLU A 84 10.19 -15.87 18.88
C GLU A 84 10.10 -14.34 18.81
N LEU A 85 9.26 -13.81 17.92
CA LEU A 85 9.04 -12.37 17.79
C LEU A 85 8.26 -11.82 18.99
N HIS A 86 7.36 -12.62 19.58
CA HIS A 86 6.68 -12.26 20.84
C HIS A 86 7.68 -12.21 22.01
N VAL A 87 8.58 -13.18 22.10
CA VAL A 87 9.65 -13.17 23.12
C VAL A 87 10.57 -11.95 22.93
N LEU A 88 10.99 -11.66 21.70
CA LEU A 88 11.80 -10.48 21.41
C LEU A 88 11.09 -9.19 21.82
N ARG A 89 9.79 -9.07 21.50
CA ARG A 89 8.96 -7.94 21.96
C ARG A 89 8.99 -7.82 23.47
N GLU A 90 8.77 -8.89 24.22
CA GLU A 90 8.80 -8.86 25.69
C GLU A 90 10.15 -8.38 26.23
N MET A 91 11.26 -8.83 25.64
CA MET A 91 12.61 -8.38 26.01
C MET A 91 12.82 -6.90 25.73
N LEU A 92 12.38 -6.39 24.57
CA LEU A 92 12.48 -4.98 24.20
C LEU A 92 11.60 -4.10 25.10
N MET A 93 10.38 -4.55 25.44
CA MET A 93 9.50 -3.86 26.38
C MET A 93 10.10 -3.77 27.79
N ALA A 94 10.77 -4.83 28.24
CA ALA A 94 11.46 -4.83 29.52
C ALA A 94 12.67 -3.87 29.53
N LYS A 95 13.39 -3.75 28.41
CA LYS A 95 14.56 -2.88 28.26
C LYS A 95 14.19 -1.39 28.25
N PHE A 96 13.26 -0.99 27.37
CA PHE A 96 12.92 0.42 27.13
C PHE A 96 11.75 0.92 27.99
N GLY A 97 11.04 0.02 28.65
CA GLY A 97 9.92 0.34 29.54
C GLY A 97 8.56 0.19 28.87
N ARG A 98 7.53 0.06 29.72
CA ARG A 98 6.16 -0.23 29.28
C ARG A 98 5.47 0.96 28.60
N GLU A 99 5.77 2.19 29.04
CA GLU A 99 5.19 3.40 28.46
C GLU A 99 5.65 3.57 27.01
N PHE A 100 6.96 3.46 26.76
CA PHE A 100 7.53 3.47 25.41
C PHE A 100 6.91 2.40 24.49
N ALA A 101 6.76 1.19 25.01
CA ALA A 101 6.12 0.12 24.26
C ALA A 101 4.65 0.40 23.95
N GLN A 102 3.91 1.00 24.89
CA GLN A 102 2.52 1.38 24.68
C GLN A 102 2.39 2.47 23.61
N ASP A 103 3.28 3.47 23.64
CA ASP A 103 3.30 4.54 22.64
C ASP A 103 3.54 3.98 21.22
N ILE A 104 4.43 2.99 21.10
CA ILE A 104 4.66 2.26 19.83
C ILE A 104 3.44 1.44 19.41
N MET A 105 2.79 0.75 20.35
CA MET A 105 1.59 -0.04 20.08
C MET A 105 0.45 0.84 19.56
N ASP A 106 0.32 2.05 20.09
CA ASP A 106 -0.64 3.06 19.66
C ASP A 106 -0.16 3.83 18.41
N ASN A 107 1.03 3.52 17.89
CA ASN A 107 1.71 4.22 16.80
C ASN A 107 1.71 5.75 16.98
N LYS A 108 1.98 6.21 18.21
CA LYS A 108 2.08 7.64 18.49
C LYS A 108 3.21 8.26 17.67
N ASP A 109 2.98 9.49 17.20
CA ASP A 109 3.89 10.27 16.37
C ASP A 109 4.32 9.61 15.05
N GLY A 110 3.63 8.54 14.61
CA GLY A 110 4.00 7.80 13.40
C GLY A 110 5.37 7.12 13.53
N CYS A 111 5.73 6.66 14.72
CA CYS A 111 7.03 6.04 14.98
C CYS A 111 7.24 4.70 14.25
N VAL A 112 6.16 4.03 13.83
CA VAL A 112 6.22 2.78 13.05
C VAL A 112 6.34 3.10 11.56
N PRO A 113 7.29 2.48 10.83
CA PRO A 113 7.43 2.67 9.39
C PRO A 113 6.13 2.36 8.63
N GLU A 114 5.73 3.27 7.74
CA GLU A 114 4.48 3.15 6.97
C GLU A 114 4.39 1.85 6.16
N ARG A 115 5.54 1.37 5.63
CA ARG A 115 5.62 0.09 4.91
C ARG A 115 5.17 -1.11 5.76
N VAL A 116 5.44 -1.09 7.07
CA VAL A 116 4.99 -2.13 8.01
C VAL A 116 3.51 -1.93 8.33
N MET A 117 3.09 -0.69 8.58
CA MET A 117 1.68 -0.36 8.85
C MET A 117 0.78 -0.85 7.73
N ASN A 118 1.09 -0.50 6.48
CA ASN A 118 0.29 -0.86 5.31
C ASN A 118 0.17 -2.38 5.11
N LYS A 119 1.12 -3.16 5.59
CA LYS A 119 1.12 -4.64 5.51
C LYS A 119 0.43 -5.31 6.70
N LEU A 120 0.28 -4.59 7.81
CA LEU A 120 -0.48 -5.03 8.99
C LEU A 120 -1.97 -4.68 8.91
N LEU A 121 -2.36 -3.79 7.99
CA LEU A 121 -3.77 -3.46 7.77
C LEU A 121 -4.51 -4.70 7.24
N VAL A 122 -5.51 -5.14 8.00
CA VAL A 122 -6.42 -6.22 7.60
C VAL A 122 -7.60 -5.57 6.88
N GLU A 123 -7.41 -5.28 5.60
CA GLU A 123 -8.46 -4.77 4.71
C GLU A 123 -8.66 -5.73 3.55
N ALA A 124 -9.89 -5.80 3.04
CA ALA A 124 -10.19 -6.58 1.84
C ALA A 124 -9.41 -5.98 0.65
N PRO A 125 -8.70 -6.79 -0.14
CA PRO A 125 -7.98 -6.30 -1.30
C PRO A 125 -8.96 -5.76 -2.35
N ASP A 126 -8.50 -4.81 -3.17
CA ASP A 126 -9.31 -4.25 -4.26
C ASP A 126 -9.78 -5.36 -5.22
N ALA A 127 -11.04 -5.32 -5.62
CA ALA A 127 -11.65 -6.32 -6.50
C ALA A 127 -10.89 -6.44 -7.84
N LYS A 128 -10.28 -5.35 -8.31
CA LYS A 128 -9.40 -5.34 -9.49
C LYS A 128 -8.15 -6.17 -9.29
N LEU A 129 -7.52 -6.08 -8.11
CA LEU A 129 -6.33 -6.86 -7.77
C LEU A 129 -6.67 -8.34 -7.67
N VAL A 130 -7.81 -8.68 -7.08
CA VAL A 130 -8.31 -10.06 -6.99
C VAL A 130 -8.50 -10.66 -8.39
N ASP A 131 -9.13 -9.93 -9.31
CA ASP A 131 -9.34 -10.41 -10.66
C ASP A 131 -8.07 -10.54 -11.48
N LEU A 132 -7.11 -9.64 -11.28
CA LEU A 132 -5.79 -9.77 -11.89
C LEU A 132 -5.08 -11.03 -11.39
N TYR A 133 -5.15 -11.33 -10.09
CA TYR A 133 -4.60 -12.56 -9.53
C TYR A 133 -5.27 -13.81 -10.10
N ILE A 134 -6.60 -13.84 -10.20
CA ILE A 134 -7.33 -14.96 -10.78
C ILE A 134 -6.92 -15.14 -12.25
N PHE A 135 -6.82 -14.05 -13.01
CA PHE A 135 -6.42 -14.10 -14.41
C PHE A 135 -5.03 -14.70 -14.59
N GLU A 136 -4.03 -14.25 -13.82
CA GLU A 136 -2.67 -14.81 -13.88
C GLU A 136 -2.63 -16.29 -13.47
N ILE A 137 -3.42 -16.69 -12.46
CA ILE A 137 -3.56 -18.09 -12.06
C ILE A 137 -4.17 -18.91 -13.20
N CYS A 138 -5.29 -18.46 -13.77
CA CYS A 138 -6.00 -19.15 -14.84
C CYS A 138 -5.15 -19.28 -16.10
N LYS A 139 -4.41 -18.23 -16.47
CA LYS A 139 -3.43 -18.25 -17.56
C LYS A 139 -2.34 -19.31 -17.36
N ALA A 140 -1.86 -19.49 -16.13
CA ALA A 140 -0.85 -20.50 -15.82
C ALA A 140 -1.38 -21.96 -15.87
N TYR A 141 -2.70 -22.16 -15.91
CA TYR A 141 -3.35 -23.47 -15.97
C TYR A 141 -4.22 -23.66 -17.23
N ASP A 142 -4.08 -22.78 -18.24
CA ASP A 142 -4.83 -22.81 -19.49
C ASP A 142 -6.36 -22.81 -19.31
N VAL A 143 -6.85 -22.11 -18.28
CA VAL A 143 -8.30 -21.94 -18.00
C VAL A 143 -8.76 -20.58 -18.51
N PRO A 144 -9.82 -20.50 -19.34
CA PRO A 144 -10.36 -19.22 -19.79
C PRO A 144 -11.01 -18.47 -18.63
N PHE A 145 -10.59 -17.22 -18.41
CA PHE A 145 -11.17 -16.33 -17.42
C PHE A 145 -11.29 -14.92 -17.99
N SER A 146 -12.47 -14.32 -17.82
CA SER A 146 -12.75 -12.93 -18.19
C SER A 146 -13.50 -12.25 -17.05
N SER A 147 -13.16 -10.99 -16.79
CA SER A 147 -13.75 -10.16 -15.75
C SER A 147 -13.93 -8.73 -16.24
N PRO A 148 -14.99 -8.01 -15.83
CA PRO A 148 -15.18 -6.58 -16.10
C PRO A 148 -14.06 -5.67 -15.58
N HIS A 149 -13.20 -6.17 -14.70
CA HIS A 149 -12.12 -5.42 -14.06
C HIS A 149 -10.75 -5.64 -14.69
N LEU A 150 -10.64 -6.57 -15.65
CA LEU A 150 -9.43 -6.76 -16.42
C LEU A 150 -9.32 -5.63 -17.46
N PRO A 151 -8.13 -5.06 -17.70
CA PRO A 151 -7.92 -4.25 -18.89
C PRO A 151 -8.27 -5.16 -20.08
N GLU A 152 -9.11 -4.68 -20.99
CA GLU A 152 -9.45 -5.37 -22.23
C GLU A 152 -8.16 -5.66 -23.00
N THR A 153 -7.56 -6.81 -22.69
CA THR A 153 -6.52 -7.38 -23.50
C THR A 153 -7.30 -7.96 -24.65
N LYS A 154 -7.47 -7.15 -25.70
CA LYS A 154 -7.78 -7.68 -27.03
C LYS A 154 -6.74 -8.76 -27.26
N VAL A 155 -7.17 -10.01 -27.06
CA VAL A 155 -6.51 -11.15 -27.67
C VAL A 155 -6.72 -10.86 -29.15
N GLU A 156 -5.70 -10.25 -29.77
CA GLU A 156 -5.53 -10.38 -31.21
C GLU A 156 -5.27 -11.87 -31.38
N GLU A 157 -6.36 -12.61 -31.61
CA GLU A 157 -6.29 -13.87 -32.31
C GLU A 157 -5.58 -13.53 -33.63
N ASP A 158 -4.33 -13.97 -33.75
CA ASP A 158 -3.63 -14.02 -35.04
C ASP A 158 -4.44 -14.95 -35.94
N GLU A 159 -5.48 -14.41 -36.57
CA GLU A 159 -6.13 -15.03 -37.72
C GLU A 159 -5.14 -14.92 -38.89
N GLU A 160 -4.44 -16.03 -39.15
CA GLU A 160 -3.73 -16.25 -40.39
C GLU A 160 -4.70 -15.99 -41.57
N ALA A 161 -4.47 -14.88 -42.26
CA ALA A 161 -5.22 -14.47 -43.42
C ALA A 161 -4.96 -15.45 -44.59
N GLU A 162 -5.93 -16.31 -44.90
CA GLU A 162 -6.08 -16.85 -46.24
C GLU A 162 -7.05 -15.96 -47.04
N GLU A 163 -6.48 -15.13 -47.93
CA GLU A 163 -7.21 -14.45 -48.99
C GLU A 163 -7.75 -15.47 -50.01
N GLN A 164 -9.06 -15.45 -50.26
CA GLN A 164 -9.62 -15.83 -51.56
C GLN A 164 -10.98 -15.16 -51.85
N THR A 165 -10.90 -14.05 -52.59
CA THR A 165 -11.71 -13.62 -53.75
C THR A 165 -13.25 -13.71 -53.74
N GLU A 166 -13.85 -12.51 -53.70
CA GLU A 166 -14.99 -11.94 -54.45
C GLU A 166 -16.04 -12.85 -55.14
N ALA A 167 -17.34 -12.61 -54.84
CA ALA A 167 -18.31 -12.03 -55.81
C ALA A 167 -19.77 -11.90 -55.26
N ASP A 168 -20.26 -10.65 -55.28
CA ASP A 168 -21.57 -10.12 -55.73
C ASP A 168 -22.93 -10.52 -55.07
N GLY A 169 -23.82 -9.52 -54.90
CA GLY A 169 -25.26 -9.73 -54.65
C GLY A 169 -26.03 -8.66 -53.81
N GLU A 170 -26.52 -7.62 -54.48
CA GLU A 170 -27.37 -6.48 -54.07
C GLU A 170 -28.66 -6.65 -53.21
N LYS A 171 -29.04 -5.52 -52.55
CA LYS A 171 -30.40 -4.94 -52.26
C LYS A 171 -31.27 -5.52 -51.12
N ALA A 172 -32.06 -4.76 -50.33
CA ALA A 172 -32.51 -3.36 -50.33
C ALA A 172 -33.07 -2.94 -48.94
N ALA A 173 -33.34 -1.62 -48.82
CA ALA A 173 -33.80 -0.81 -47.69
C ALA A 173 -35.13 -1.17 -46.98
N ASN A 174 -35.32 -0.66 -45.74
CA ASN A 174 -36.38 0.33 -45.45
C ASN A 174 -36.20 1.03 -44.08
N ASP A 175 -36.40 2.36 -44.09
CA ASP A 175 -36.62 3.27 -42.95
C ASP A 175 -37.98 3.03 -42.27
N THR A 176 -38.19 3.43 -41.00
CA THR A 176 -39.32 4.29 -40.58
C THR A 176 -39.11 4.91 -39.18
N GLU A 177 -39.39 6.21 -39.07
CA GLU A 177 -39.46 7.07 -37.88
C GLU A 177 -40.68 6.83 -36.95
N GLY A 178 -40.64 7.38 -35.72
CA GLY A 178 -41.84 7.59 -34.89
C GLY A 178 -41.60 8.20 -33.49
N LYS A 179 -41.68 9.53 -33.36
CA LYS A 179 -42.09 10.30 -32.15
C LYS A 179 -43.66 10.36 -32.11
N PRO A 180 -44.42 10.91 -31.11
CA PRO A 180 -44.09 11.92 -30.09
C PRO A 180 -44.78 11.83 -28.68
N GLU A 181 -44.43 12.82 -27.83
CA GLU A 181 -45.23 13.54 -26.79
C GLU A 181 -45.83 12.89 -25.53
N ALA A 182 -45.48 13.42 -24.34
CA ALA A 182 -46.29 14.38 -23.55
C ALA A 182 -45.76 14.59 -22.10
N GLY A 183 -45.60 15.84 -21.65
CA GLY A 183 -45.52 16.22 -20.21
C GLY A 183 -46.92 16.35 -19.58
N PRO A 184 -47.16 17.02 -18.42
CA PRO A 184 -46.26 17.90 -17.61
C PRO A 184 -46.47 17.83 -16.05
N LYS A 185 -45.86 18.81 -15.33
CA LYS A 185 -46.14 19.39 -13.97
C LYS A 185 -45.15 19.02 -12.85
N SER A 186 -44.36 20.00 -12.34
CA SER A 186 -44.62 20.95 -11.23
C SER A 186 -44.04 20.36 -9.92
N GLU A 187 -43.26 21.02 -9.05
CA GLU A 187 -43.49 22.28 -8.34
C GLU A 187 -42.17 22.88 -7.77
N LYS A 188 -42.24 24.17 -7.44
CA LYS A 188 -41.24 24.99 -6.74
C LYS A 188 -41.16 24.65 -5.24
N GLY A 189 -39.96 24.74 -4.67
CA GLY A 189 -39.74 24.79 -3.22
C GLY A 189 -38.57 25.72 -2.88
N THR A 190 -38.90 26.85 -2.27
CA THR A 190 -38.06 27.96 -1.81
C THR A 190 -37.04 27.60 -0.72
N ALA A 191 -35.81 28.13 -0.80
CA ALA A 191 -34.87 28.20 0.32
C ALA A 191 -34.62 29.66 0.72
N LYS A 192 -34.92 29.98 1.98
CA LYS A 192 -34.65 31.26 2.65
C LYS A 192 -33.62 31.01 3.76
N THR A 193 -32.57 31.82 3.76
CA THR A 193 -31.71 32.29 4.87
C THR A 193 -31.99 31.81 6.31
N ILE A 194 -30.92 31.54 7.07
CA ILE A 194 -30.55 32.19 8.36
C ILE A 194 -29.02 32.04 8.57
N ALA A 195 -28.41 33.11 9.08
CA ALA A 195 -27.01 33.27 9.46
C ALA A 195 -26.79 33.05 10.97
N GLU A 196 -25.55 32.80 11.42
CA GLU A 196 -24.83 33.38 12.59
C GLU A 196 -23.51 32.59 12.80
N LYS A 197 -22.30 33.07 12.48
CA LYS A 197 -21.35 33.98 13.20
C LYS A 197 -21.00 33.60 14.65
N ALA A 198 -19.72 33.25 14.87
CA ALA A 198 -18.94 33.66 16.04
C ALA A 198 -17.46 33.77 15.66
N ASP A 199 -16.95 34.99 15.68
CA ASP A 199 -15.57 35.39 15.41
C ASP A 199 -15.16 36.26 16.60
N THR A 200 -14.03 35.94 17.25
CA THR A 200 -13.49 36.77 18.34
C THR A 200 -12.01 36.98 18.12
N ALA A 201 -11.64 38.24 17.98
CA ALA A 201 -10.27 38.73 17.97
C ALA A 201 -10.08 39.72 19.11
N LYS A 202 -8.93 39.66 19.80
CA LYS A 202 -8.20 40.86 20.25
C LYS A 202 -6.74 40.54 20.65
N ALA A 203 -5.86 41.39 20.14
CA ALA A 203 -4.43 41.56 20.46
C ALA A 203 -4.23 42.11 21.90
N GLN A 204 -3.05 42.26 22.51
CA GLN A 204 -1.68 42.59 22.08
C GLN A 204 -0.80 42.65 23.37
N ASP A 205 0.47 42.18 23.39
CA ASP A 205 1.63 42.94 23.94
C ASP A 205 2.98 42.21 23.69
N LYS A 206 4.08 42.96 23.56
CA LYS A 206 5.46 42.53 23.22
C LYS A 206 6.45 43.15 24.24
N PRO A 207 7.60 42.53 24.57
CA PRO A 207 8.91 42.96 24.00
C PRO A 207 9.90 41.77 23.74
N THR A 208 10.49 41.57 22.55
CA THR A 208 11.89 41.88 22.08
C THR A 208 13.02 41.48 23.08
N GLN A 209 14.13 40.74 22.79
CA GLN A 209 15.05 40.55 21.65
C GLN A 209 15.85 39.22 21.79
N GLN A 210 16.25 38.56 20.69
CA GLN A 210 17.67 38.31 20.35
C GLN A 210 17.83 37.59 19.00
N ASP A 211 18.63 38.19 18.13
CA ASP A 211 19.07 37.70 16.83
C ASP A 211 19.91 36.43 16.92
N SER A 212 19.61 35.43 16.09
CA SER A 212 20.63 34.55 15.51
C SER A 212 20.23 34.18 14.07
N ALA A 213 21.18 34.35 13.17
CA ALA A 213 21.02 34.30 11.71
C ALA A 213 20.57 32.92 11.19
N PRO A 214 19.85 32.83 10.05
CA PRO A 214 19.50 31.55 9.45
C PRO A 214 20.72 30.95 8.73
N ALA A 215 21.06 29.72 9.08
CA ALA A 215 22.05 28.90 8.38
C ALA A 215 21.66 28.75 6.90
N ARG A 216 22.54 29.22 6.00
CA ARG A 216 22.40 28.97 4.56
C ARG A 216 22.49 27.46 4.31
N LYS A 217 21.44 26.87 3.75
CA LYS A 217 21.48 25.50 3.20
C LYS A 217 22.58 25.47 2.14
N LYS A 218 23.61 24.64 2.35
CA LYS A 218 24.62 24.38 1.32
C LYS A 218 23.91 23.73 0.14
N THR A 219 24.32 24.10 -1.07
CA THR A 219 23.75 23.48 -2.26
C THR A 219 24.26 22.05 -2.37
N ASP A 220 23.44 21.11 -2.86
CA ASP A 220 23.79 19.69 -2.97
C ASP A 220 25.12 19.45 -3.69
N LYS A 221 25.51 20.37 -4.58
CA LYS A 221 26.79 20.38 -5.29
C LYS A 221 27.98 20.64 -4.37
N GLU A 222 27.86 21.57 -3.44
CA GLU A 222 28.94 21.88 -2.47
C GLU A 222 29.11 20.77 -1.43
N GLU A 223 28.03 20.05 -1.10
CA GLU A 223 28.10 18.87 -0.24
C GLU A 223 28.77 17.70 -0.97
N TYR A 224 28.47 17.51 -2.25
CA TYR A 224 29.11 16.47 -3.08
C TYR A 224 30.61 16.71 -3.27
N ASP A 225 31.02 17.93 -3.64
CA ASP A 225 32.42 18.30 -3.83
C ASP A 225 33.22 18.17 -2.51
N SER A 226 32.58 18.49 -1.37
CA SER A 226 33.17 18.31 -0.04
C SER A 226 33.34 16.82 0.34
N LEU A 227 32.46 15.94 -0.11
CA LEU A 227 32.57 14.49 0.10
C LEU A 227 33.67 13.90 -0.77
N GLU A 228 33.77 14.31 -2.03
CA GLU A 228 34.79 13.83 -2.97
C GLU A 228 36.21 14.17 -2.48
N ALA A 229 36.41 15.38 -1.96
CA ALA A 229 37.67 15.78 -1.33
C ALA A 229 38.01 14.93 -0.09
N ARG A 230 37.00 14.56 0.70
CA ARG A 230 37.17 13.71 1.89
C ARG A 230 37.54 12.28 1.52
N PHE A 231 36.94 11.71 0.46
CA PHE A 231 37.29 10.39 -0.06
C PHE A 231 38.68 10.38 -0.72
N ALA A 232 39.06 11.44 -1.42
CA ALA A 232 40.39 11.57 -2.01
C ALA A 232 41.51 11.61 -0.95
N ALA A 233 41.25 12.21 0.22
CA ALA A 233 42.19 12.25 1.34
C ALA A 233 42.39 10.86 1.99
N LEU A 234 41.36 10.02 2.00
CA LEU A 234 41.42 8.64 2.51
C LEU A 234 42.16 7.68 1.56
N LYS A 235 42.20 7.98 0.26
CA LYS A 235 42.84 7.15 -0.77
C LYS A 235 44.35 7.40 -0.91
N ARG A 236 44.88 8.42 -0.22
CA ARG A 236 46.31 8.80 -0.22
C ARG A 236 47.10 8.25 0.97
N ARG A 237 46.52 7.35 1.76
CA ARG A 237 47.16 6.65 2.88
C ARG A 237 47.27 5.17 2.57
#